data_AF-A0A7S2PF06-F1
#
_entry.id   AF-A0A7S2PF06-F1
#
_cell.length_a   1.000
_cell.length_b   1.000
_cell.length_c   1.000
_cell.angle_alpha   90.00
_cell.angle_beta   90.00
_cell.angle_gamma   90.00
#
_symmetry.space_group_name_H-M   'P 1'
#
loop_
_entity.id
_entity.type
_entity.pdbx_description
1 polymer ?
#
loop_
_entity_poly.entity_id
_entity_poly.type
_entity_poly.pdbx_seq_one_letter_code
_entity_poly.pdbx_strand_id
1 'polypeptide(L)'
;AGARGAEEASPAAEAQVEAAAAVQAPAATAGAKAAKQEEQSMGKRVKAGRPLLKDKCLEFEVLLERADREKFGFAHTGSKSEAQASTSDAPVGAGDELLIKKISTTGLFRDWNQQQPLEQQVFLGDRIVEVNGVRGITEMAEELRRPRILMRIVRYPDVFTIELFKRPDMKKLGFKFEKPSNAQLKDLVVTTVNDTGLLQELNAHNANAGLHHFVVSPGMRILAANDKKGDASEIAQELRQNSDGVRLRIRRMDAGAIAKAKVQKKVALLKALTKSSSS
;
A
#
# COMPACT_ATOMS: atom_id res chain seq x y z
N ALA A 1 -49.60 44.24 -68.20
CA ALA A 1 -49.18 43.38 -67.09
C ALA A 1 -47.80 42.84 -67.45
N GLY A 2 -46.78 43.18 -66.64
CA GLY A 2 -45.38 43.19 -67.03
C GLY A 2 -44.71 41.82 -67.12
N ALA A 3 -43.83 41.70 -68.11
CA ALA A 3 -42.77 40.71 -68.25
C ALA A 3 -41.40 41.34 -67.89
N ARG A 4 -40.34 40.51 -67.83
CA ARG A 4 -38.89 40.76 -67.53
C ARG A 4 -38.51 40.41 -66.09
N GLY A 5 -37.35 39.83 -65.76
CA GLY A 5 -36.12 39.44 -66.48
C GLY A 5 -35.36 38.42 -65.58
N ALA A 6 -34.48 37.55 -66.10
CA ALA A 6 -33.04 37.79 -66.31
C ALA A 6 -32.29 37.90 -64.94
N GLU A 7 -31.14 37.30 -64.65
CA GLU A 7 -29.97 36.93 -65.48
C GLU A 7 -28.90 36.28 -64.56
N GLU A 8 -28.03 35.44 -65.14
CA GLU A 8 -26.58 35.21 -64.80
C GLU A 8 -26.15 34.81 -63.36
N ALA A 9 -25.00 34.19 -63.08
CA ALA A 9 -23.98 33.42 -63.79
C ALA A 9 -23.00 32.90 -62.70
N SER A 10 -22.31 31.80 -63.00
CA SER A 10 -20.93 31.41 -62.63
C SER A 10 -20.28 31.86 -61.31
N PRO A 11 -19.42 31.00 -60.73
CA PRO A 11 -18.14 31.49 -60.24
C PRO A 11 -16.93 30.73 -60.82
N ALA A 12 -15.93 31.53 -61.21
CA ALA A 12 -14.58 31.15 -61.60
C ALA A 12 -13.57 31.51 -60.49
N ALA A 13 -12.35 30.98 -60.66
CA ALA A 13 -11.05 31.40 -60.11
C ALA A 13 -10.78 31.10 -58.61
N GLU A 14 -9.84 30.24 -58.22
CA GLU A 14 -8.36 30.22 -58.39
C GLU A 14 -7.57 30.92 -57.27
N ALA A 15 -6.51 30.21 -56.81
CA ALA A 15 -5.22 30.68 -56.27
C ALA A 15 -5.13 31.10 -54.77
N GLN A 16 -4.39 30.32 -53.95
CA GLN A 16 -2.98 30.52 -53.49
C GLN A 16 -2.96 31.11 -52.05
N VAL A 17 -2.05 30.87 -51.08
CA VAL A 17 -0.73 30.21 -50.92
C VAL A 17 -0.37 30.26 -49.40
N GLU A 18 0.47 29.32 -48.90
CA GLU A 18 1.33 29.35 -47.67
C GLU A 18 0.68 29.56 -46.27
N ALA A 19 1.17 29.07 -45.12
CA ALA A 19 2.33 28.30 -44.70
C ALA A 19 2.12 27.79 -43.24
N ALA A 20 2.93 26.78 -42.89
CA ALA A 20 3.52 26.50 -41.56
C ALA A 20 2.69 25.89 -40.39
N ALA A 21 3.21 24.73 -39.95
CA ALA A 21 3.51 24.36 -38.56
C ALA A 21 2.58 23.37 -37.83
N ALA A 22 3.12 22.15 -37.70
CA ALA A 22 3.21 21.34 -36.48
C ALA A 22 1.93 21.07 -35.66
N VAL A 23 1.29 19.93 -35.93
CA VAL A 23 0.38 19.28 -34.97
C VAL A 23 1.23 18.52 -33.94
N GLN A 24 1.54 19.17 -32.82
CA GLN A 24 1.99 18.51 -31.60
C GLN A 24 0.78 18.20 -30.70
N ALA A 25 0.76 16.97 -30.19
CA ALA A 25 -0.21 16.47 -29.22
C ALA A 25 -0.21 17.27 -27.90
N PRO A 26 -1.36 17.34 -27.19
CA PRO A 26 -1.32 17.56 -25.75
C PRO A 26 -2.19 16.54 -25.00
N ALA A 27 -1.59 15.45 -24.54
CA ALA A 27 -2.21 14.53 -23.57
C ALA A 27 -1.31 14.24 -22.35
N ALA A 28 -0.22 14.99 -22.15
CA ALA A 28 0.72 14.78 -21.04
C ALA A 28 0.64 15.85 -19.93
N THR A 29 -0.06 16.97 -20.15
CA THR A 29 -0.01 18.14 -19.25
C THR A 29 -1.15 18.18 -18.21
N ALA A 30 -2.26 17.49 -18.47
CA ALA A 30 -3.42 17.47 -17.57
C ALA A 30 -3.15 16.62 -16.31
N GLY A 31 -2.50 15.45 -16.47
CA GLY A 31 -2.13 14.58 -15.34
C GLY A 31 -1.08 15.21 -14.42
N ALA A 32 -0.12 15.95 -14.97
CA ALA A 32 0.91 16.62 -14.18
C ALA A 32 0.35 17.83 -13.39
N LYS A 33 -0.63 18.55 -13.95
CA LYS A 33 -1.31 19.64 -13.24
C LYS A 33 -2.26 19.12 -12.15
N ALA A 34 -2.98 18.04 -12.41
CA ALA A 34 -3.82 17.38 -11.42
C ALA A 34 -3.00 16.86 -10.24
N ALA A 35 -1.89 16.15 -10.48
CA ALA A 35 -1.00 15.68 -9.43
C ALA A 35 -0.37 16.83 -8.62
N LYS A 36 -0.03 17.96 -9.27
CA LYS A 36 0.53 19.14 -8.60
C LYS A 36 -0.51 19.92 -7.79
N GLN A 37 -1.78 19.94 -8.24
CA GLN A 37 -2.91 20.50 -7.48
C GLN A 37 -3.34 19.59 -6.32
N GLU A 38 -3.28 18.27 -6.49
CA GLU A 38 -3.51 17.30 -5.41
C GLU A 38 -2.42 17.43 -4.34
N GLU A 39 -1.14 17.56 -4.75
CA GLU A 39 -0.02 17.79 -3.84
C GLU A 39 -0.11 19.15 -3.12
N GLN A 40 -0.55 20.21 -3.81
CA GLN A 40 -0.76 21.54 -3.22
C GLN A 40 -2.02 21.62 -2.33
N SER A 41 -3.08 20.88 -2.65
CA SER A 41 -4.30 20.81 -1.83
C SER A 41 -4.13 19.91 -0.60
N MET A 42 -3.37 18.82 -0.70
CA MET A 42 -2.91 18.03 0.44
C MET A 42 -2.05 18.86 1.40
N GLY A 43 -1.19 19.75 0.86
CA GLY A 43 -0.39 20.67 1.66
C GLY A 43 -1.19 21.66 2.50
N LYS A 44 -2.48 21.89 2.18
CA LYS A 44 -3.37 22.76 2.97
C LYS A 44 -4.25 22.01 3.98
N ARG A 45 -4.34 20.67 3.92
CA ARG A 45 -5.34 19.89 4.70
C ARG A 45 -4.78 18.87 5.71
N VAL A 46 -3.47 18.75 5.90
CA VAL A 46 -2.91 17.83 6.91
C VAL A 46 -1.85 18.52 7.74
N LYS A 47 -2.22 19.00 8.93
CA LYS A 47 -1.29 19.60 9.91
C LYS A 47 -0.85 18.60 11.00
N ALA A 48 -1.10 17.30 10.81
CA ALA A 48 -0.79 16.24 11.78
C ALA A 48 0.37 15.31 11.38
N GLY A 49 0.84 15.39 10.13
CA GLY A 49 1.91 14.56 9.62
C GLY A 49 1.82 14.35 8.11
N ARG A 50 2.91 13.96 7.46
CA ARG A 50 2.92 13.61 6.02
C ARG A 50 3.54 12.21 5.84
N PRO A 51 2.88 11.32 5.07
CA PRO A 51 3.53 10.12 4.57
C PRO A 51 4.61 10.45 3.53
N LEU A 52 5.80 9.86 3.63
CA LEU A 52 6.80 10.01 2.58
C LEU A 52 6.46 9.06 1.42
N LEU A 53 6.16 9.61 0.24
CA LEU A 53 5.73 8.91 -0.98
C LEU A 53 6.72 7.85 -1.52
N LYS A 54 7.86 7.61 -0.86
CA LYS A 54 8.91 6.69 -1.31
C LYS A 54 8.52 5.20 -1.19
N ASP A 55 7.47 4.88 -0.42
CA ASP A 55 7.13 3.51 -0.05
C ASP A 55 5.91 3.00 -0.84
N LYS A 56 6.05 2.86 -2.17
CA LYS A 56 4.97 2.33 -3.03
C LYS A 56 4.64 0.88 -2.66
N CYS A 57 3.35 0.55 -2.62
CA CYS A 57 2.91 -0.83 -2.57
C CYS A 57 3.30 -1.57 -3.86
N LEU A 58 3.64 -2.84 -3.74
CA LEU A 58 3.80 -3.72 -4.88
C LEU A 58 2.43 -4.28 -5.26
N GLU A 59 2.05 -4.15 -6.52
CA GLU A 59 0.79 -4.69 -7.05
C GLU A 59 1.06 -5.74 -8.12
N PHE A 60 0.29 -6.82 -8.10
CA PHE A 60 0.34 -7.88 -9.10
C PHE A 60 -0.95 -8.69 -9.11
N GLU A 61 -1.15 -9.46 -10.18
CA GLU A 61 -2.34 -10.27 -10.38
C GLU A 61 -2.09 -11.75 -10.14
N VAL A 62 -3.14 -12.44 -9.67
CA VAL A 62 -3.14 -13.87 -9.40
C VAL A 62 -4.36 -14.47 -10.10
N LEU A 63 -4.13 -15.31 -11.10
CA LEU A 63 -5.18 -16.07 -11.78
C LEU A 63 -5.17 -17.51 -11.28
N LEU A 64 -6.30 -17.96 -10.74
CA LEU A 64 -6.50 -19.35 -10.33
C LEU A 64 -7.77 -19.91 -10.97
N GLU A 65 -7.66 -21.15 -11.41
CA GLU A 65 -8.75 -21.94 -11.96
C GLU A 65 -8.75 -23.29 -11.26
N ARG A 66 -9.93 -23.71 -10.79
CA ARG A 66 -10.12 -25.00 -10.13
C ARG A 66 -11.13 -25.85 -10.87
N ALA A 67 -10.93 -27.17 -10.81
CA ALA A 67 -11.97 -28.12 -11.17
C ALA A 67 -13.06 -28.19 -10.09
N ASP A 68 -14.21 -28.78 -10.42
CA ASP A 68 -15.34 -28.90 -9.49
C ASP A 68 -14.93 -29.59 -8.18
N ARG A 69 -15.33 -28.98 -7.05
CA ARG A 69 -15.06 -29.38 -5.65
C ARG A 69 -13.62 -29.21 -5.14
N GLU A 70 -12.65 -28.84 -5.97
CA GLU A 70 -11.29 -28.52 -5.50
C GLU A 70 -11.28 -27.20 -4.71
N LYS A 71 -10.38 -27.05 -3.74
CA LYS A 71 -10.20 -25.80 -2.98
C LYS A 71 -8.96 -25.08 -3.50
N PHE A 72 -9.03 -23.75 -3.63
CA PHE A 72 -7.85 -22.95 -3.99
C PHE A 72 -6.71 -23.10 -2.96
N GLY A 73 -7.05 -23.29 -1.68
CA GLY A 73 -6.04 -23.59 -0.65
C GLY A 73 -5.52 -22.36 0.10
N PHE A 74 -6.28 -21.28 0.22
CA PHE A 74 -5.94 -20.15 1.08
C PHE A 74 -7.14 -19.74 1.95
N ALA A 75 -6.89 -18.94 2.99
CA ALA A 75 -7.92 -18.32 3.81
C ALA A 75 -7.67 -16.81 3.92
N HIS A 76 -8.76 -16.05 3.92
CA HIS A 76 -8.74 -14.61 4.01
C HIS A 76 -9.68 -14.11 5.12
N THR A 77 -9.44 -12.91 5.63
CA THR A 77 -10.39 -12.21 6.52
C THR A 77 -10.64 -10.80 6.02
N GLY A 78 -11.87 -10.31 6.19
CA GLY A 78 -12.20 -8.92 5.93
C GLY A 78 -11.96 -8.07 7.17
N SER A 79 -11.35 -6.89 7.00
CA SER A 79 -10.97 -6.02 8.12
C SER A 79 -12.15 -5.51 8.96
N LYS A 80 -13.39 -5.51 8.44
CA LYS A 80 -14.60 -5.13 9.19
C LYS A 80 -15.14 -6.23 10.13
N SER A 81 -14.77 -7.50 9.91
CA SER A 81 -15.30 -8.63 10.70
C SER A 81 -14.57 -8.88 12.03
N GLU A 82 -13.34 -8.34 12.19
CA GLU A 82 -12.54 -8.50 13.42
C GLU A 82 -12.90 -7.45 14.50
N ALA A 83 -13.79 -6.48 14.24
CA ALA A 83 -14.19 -5.48 15.23
C ALA A 83 -15.06 -6.04 16.39
N GLN A 84 -15.59 -7.27 16.26
CA GLN A 84 -16.47 -7.89 17.27
C GLN A 84 -15.95 -9.21 17.85
N ALA A 85 -14.77 -9.70 17.44
CA ALA A 85 -14.17 -10.93 18.00
C ALA A 85 -12.91 -10.59 18.80
N SER A 86 -13.13 -10.31 20.09
CA SER A 86 -12.23 -10.42 21.24
C SER A 86 -10.77 -10.79 20.97
N THR A 87 -9.89 -9.79 20.88
CA THR A 87 -8.56 -9.65 21.51
C THR A 87 -7.88 -8.43 20.86
N SER A 88 -6.99 -7.77 21.60
CA SER A 88 -6.34 -6.49 21.32
C SER A 88 -5.44 -6.42 20.07
N ASP A 89 -5.63 -7.27 19.06
CA ASP A 89 -4.74 -7.49 17.91
C ASP A 89 -5.38 -7.21 16.54
N ALA A 90 -6.58 -6.64 16.47
CA ALA A 90 -7.15 -6.23 15.19
C ALA A 90 -6.28 -5.12 14.55
N PRO A 91 -5.75 -5.31 13.32
CA PRO A 91 -4.96 -4.27 12.66
C PRO A 91 -5.87 -3.07 12.36
N VAL A 92 -5.70 -2.02 13.15
CA VAL A 92 -6.32 -0.71 12.96
C VAL A 92 -5.91 -0.20 11.58
N GLY A 93 -6.88 -0.11 10.66
CA GLY A 93 -6.68 0.28 9.27
C GLY A 93 -7.61 -0.47 8.31
N ALA A 94 -8.89 -0.66 8.69
CA ALA A 94 -9.85 -1.43 7.93
C ALA A 94 -10.19 -0.77 6.58
N GLY A 95 -9.39 -1.10 5.57
CA GLY A 95 -9.74 -0.87 4.17
C GLY A 95 -10.75 -1.91 3.71
N ASP A 96 -11.37 -1.67 2.56
CA ASP A 96 -12.26 -2.63 1.90
C ASP A 96 -11.46 -3.76 1.20
N GLU A 97 -10.44 -4.26 1.89
CA GLU A 97 -9.45 -5.23 1.40
C GLU A 97 -9.54 -6.52 2.22
N LEU A 98 -9.28 -7.68 1.59
CA LEU A 98 -9.21 -8.98 2.26
C LEU A 98 -7.75 -9.33 2.57
N LEU A 99 -7.45 -9.67 3.82
CA LEU A 99 -6.10 -10.04 4.26
C LEU A 99 -5.87 -11.54 4.11
N ILE A 100 -4.77 -11.95 3.49
CA ILE A 100 -4.39 -13.37 3.40
C ILE A 100 -3.80 -13.82 4.73
N LYS A 101 -4.56 -14.65 5.45
CA LYS A 101 -4.20 -15.17 6.79
C LYS A 101 -3.53 -16.53 6.75
N LYS A 102 -3.86 -17.35 5.73
CA LYS A 102 -3.31 -18.70 5.59
C LYS A 102 -3.15 -19.06 4.13
N ILE A 103 -2.02 -19.68 3.81
CA ILE A 103 -1.79 -20.40 2.56
C ILE A 103 -1.55 -21.85 2.95
N SER A 104 -2.31 -22.75 2.36
CA SER A 104 -2.21 -24.18 2.64
C SER A 104 -0.89 -24.72 2.12
N THR A 105 -0.38 -25.75 2.79
CA THR A 105 0.82 -26.45 2.34
C THR A 105 0.57 -27.30 1.10
N THR A 106 -0.63 -27.34 0.53
CA THR A 106 -0.98 -28.09 -0.68
C THR A 106 -2.09 -27.34 -1.43
N GLY A 107 -2.25 -27.61 -2.72
CA GLY A 107 -3.34 -27.10 -3.56
C GLY A 107 -2.93 -25.97 -4.49
N LEU A 108 -3.88 -25.58 -5.35
CA LEU A 108 -3.67 -24.68 -6.49
C LEU A 108 -2.93 -23.38 -6.17
N PHE A 109 -3.28 -22.73 -5.06
CA PHE A 109 -2.65 -21.48 -4.66
C PHE A 109 -1.17 -21.66 -4.34
N ARG A 110 -0.79 -22.77 -3.68
CA ARG A 110 0.61 -23.10 -3.42
C ARG A 110 1.34 -23.35 -4.73
N ASP A 111 0.74 -24.15 -5.61
CA ASP A 111 1.39 -24.57 -6.86
C ASP A 111 1.60 -23.38 -7.79
N TRP A 112 0.60 -22.49 -7.89
CA TRP A 112 0.74 -21.20 -8.58
C TRP A 112 1.86 -20.36 -7.98
N ASN A 113 1.88 -20.19 -6.66
CA ASN A 113 2.91 -19.42 -5.97
C ASN A 113 4.32 -19.96 -6.24
N GLN A 114 4.50 -21.28 -6.31
CA GLN A 114 5.81 -21.89 -6.57
C GLN A 114 6.32 -21.66 -8.00
N GLN A 115 5.41 -21.43 -8.94
CA GLN A 115 5.75 -21.14 -10.33
C GLN A 115 6.09 -19.65 -10.56
N GLN A 116 5.75 -18.78 -9.61
CA GLN A 116 6.03 -17.35 -9.72
C GLN A 116 7.43 -16.97 -9.25
N PRO A 117 8.02 -15.91 -9.86
CA PRO A 117 9.19 -15.22 -9.31
C PRO A 117 8.96 -14.79 -7.87
N LEU A 118 10.02 -14.74 -7.07
CA LEU A 118 9.95 -14.46 -5.63
C LEU A 118 9.19 -13.16 -5.29
N GLU A 119 9.30 -12.16 -6.16
CA GLU A 119 8.65 -10.86 -6.03
C GLU A 119 7.12 -10.96 -6.17
N GLN A 120 6.63 -11.88 -6.99
CA GLN A 120 5.20 -12.09 -7.31
C GLN A 120 4.57 -13.26 -6.54
N GLN A 121 5.35 -14.01 -5.75
CA GLN A 121 4.79 -15.00 -4.85
C GLN A 121 3.94 -14.31 -3.80
N VAL A 122 2.74 -14.80 -3.52
CA VAL A 122 1.88 -14.24 -2.48
C VAL A 122 2.32 -14.74 -1.10
N PHE A 123 2.39 -13.83 -0.13
CA PHE A 123 2.72 -14.12 1.26
C PHE A 123 1.56 -13.83 2.21
N LEU A 124 1.67 -14.36 3.44
CA LEU A 124 0.77 -13.98 4.52
C LEU A 124 0.89 -12.48 4.78
N GLY A 125 -0.25 -11.81 4.96
CA GLY A 125 -0.31 -10.36 5.15
C GLY A 125 -0.45 -9.56 3.84
N ASP A 126 -0.31 -10.19 2.68
CA ASP A 126 -0.71 -9.58 1.42
C ASP A 126 -2.23 -9.38 1.38
N ARG A 127 -2.67 -8.37 0.62
CA ARG A 127 -4.06 -7.93 0.60
C ARG A 127 -4.67 -8.11 -0.77
N ILE A 128 -5.84 -8.71 -0.81
CA ILE A 128 -6.67 -8.80 -2.01
C ILE A 128 -7.53 -7.54 -2.03
N VAL A 129 -7.37 -6.73 -3.08
CA VAL A 129 -8.06 -5.44 -3.23
C VAL A 129 -9.12 -5.47 -4.33
N GLU A 130 -9.12 -6.53 -5.13
CA GLU A 130 -10.07 -6.75 -6.21
C GLU A 130 -10.13 -8.23 -6.57
N VAL A 131 -11.32 -8.72 -6.92
CA VAL A 131 -11.54 -10.09 -7.42
C VAL A 131 -12.46 -10.01 -8.63
N ASN A 132 -12.07 -10.54 -9.78
CA ASN A 132 -12.87 -10.52 -11.01
C ASN A 132 -13.42 -9.12 -11.39
N GLY A 133 -12.65 -8.08 -11.10
CA GLY A 133 -13.04 -6.68 -11.35
C GLY A 133 -13.97 -6.06 -10.29
N VAL A 134 -14.39 -6.81 -9.26
CA VAL A 134 -15.20 -6.26 -8.16
C VAL A 134 -14.33 -5.91 -6.94
N ARG A 135 -14.77 -4.89 -6.21
CA ARG A 135 -14.17 -4.42 -4.95
C ARG A 135 -15.23 -4.50 -3.84
N GLY A 136 -14.79 -4.39 -2.59
CA GLY A 136 -15.64 -4.53 -1.43
C GLY A 136 -15.51 -5.92 -0.80
N ILE A 137 -15.48 -5.98 0.53
CA ILE A 137 -15.19 -7.21 1.28
C ILE A 137 -16.20 -8.31 0.97
N THR A 138 -17.49 -7.96 0.93
CA THR A 138 -18.59 -8.92 0.74
C THR A 138 -18.60 -9.44 -0.69
N GLU A 139 -18.53 -8.52 -1.65
CA GLU A 139 -18.56 -8.78 -3.09
C GLU A 139 -17.34 -9.62 -3.50
N MET A 140 -16.16 -9.25 -3.03
CA MET A 140 -14.95 -10.05 -3.26
C MET A 140 -15.06 -11.45 -2.63
N ALA A 141 -15.57 -11.57 -1.41
CA ALA A 141 -15.74 -12.87 -0.76
C ALA A 141 -16.73 -13.79 -1.50
N GLU A 142 -17.74 -13.21 -2.16
CA GLU A 142 -18.64 -13.93 -3.06
C GLU A 142 -17.94 -14.37 -4.35
N GLU A 143 -17.21 -13.48 -4.99
CA GLU A 143 -16.46 -13.79 -6.21
C GLU A 143 -15.38 -14.85 -6.00
N LEU A 144 -14.78 -14.93 -4.81
CA LEU A 144 -13.82 -15.97 -4.43
C LEU A 144 -14.41 -17.39 -4.42
N ARG A 145 -15.74 -17.55 -4.49
CA ARG A 145 -16.40 -18.86 -4.60
C ARG A 145 -16.45 -19.37 -6.03
N ARG A 146 -16.18 -18.55 -7.04
CA ARG A 146 -16.20 -18.97 -8.45
C ARG A 146 -15.11 -20.00 -8.76
N PRO A 147 -15.26 -20.81 -9.82
CA PRO A 147 -14.23 -21.77 -10.25
C PRO A 147 -13.01 -21.09 -10.86
N ARG A 148 -13.18 -19.89 -11.44
CA ARG A 148 -12.12 -19.05 -11.98
C ARG A 148 -12.11 -17.72 -11.24
N ILE A 149 -10.95 -17.35 -10.70
CA ILE A 149 -10.76 -16.11 -9.96
C ILE A 149 -9.50 -15.38 -10.45
N LEU A 150 -9.65 -14.10 -10.78
CA LEU A 150 -8.56 -13.16 -11.01
C LEU A 150 -8.51 -12.21 -9.82
N MET A 151 -7.45 -12.27 -9.03
CA MET A 151 -7.27 -11.42 -7.86
C MET A 151 -6.21 -10.36 -8.16
N ARG A 152 -6.46 -9.12 -7.76
CA ARG A 152 -5.42 -8.09 -7.66
C ARG A 152 -4.90 -8.06 -6.23
N ILE A 153 -3.60 -8.29 -6.08
CA ILE A 153 -2.90 -8.35 -4.80
C ILE A 153 -2.07 -7.09 -4.62
N VAL A 154 -2.14 -6.54 -3.42
CA VAL A 154 -1.33 -5.41 -2.97
C VAL A 154 -0.48 -5.88 -1.78
N ARG A 155 0.83 -5.74 -1.93
CA ARG A 155 1.80 -5.94 -0.86
C ARG A 155 2.27 -4.60 -0.35
N TYR A 156 2.09 -4.39 0.95
CA TYR A 156 2.58 -3.20 1.62
C TYR A 156 4.09 -3.29 1.84
N PRO A 157 4.80 -2.15 1.85
CA PRO A 157 6.20 -2.11 2.19
C PRO A 157 6.43 -2.61 3.63
N ASP A 158 7.45 -3.47 3.80
CA ASP A 158 7.86 -4.04 5.11
C ASP A 158 8.22 -2.91 6.11
N VAL A 159 8.78 -1.82 5.57
CA VAL A 159 9.23 -0.66 6.32
C VAL A 159 8.74 0.59 5.61
N PHE A 160 8.17 1.52 6.37
CA PHE A 160 7.69 2.79 5.86
C PHE A 160 8.07 3.94 6.79
N THR A 161 7.98 5.18 6.30
CA THR A 161 8.30 6.37 7.09
C THR A 161 7.12 7.31 7.23
N ILE A 162 6.90 7.78 8.46
CA ILE A 162 5.93 8.83 8.77
C ILE A 162 6.62 10.01 9.46
N GLU A 163 6.00 11.18 9.39
CA GLU A 163 6.44 12.37 10.10
C GLU A 163 5.32 12.90 10.97
N LEU A 164 5.63 13.22 12.23
CA LEU A 164 4.71 13.84 13.18
C LEU A 164 5.28 15.19 13.59
N PHE A 165 4.53 16.26 13.32
CA PHE A 165 4.96 17.63 13.62
C PHE A 165 4.26 18.14 14.87
N LYS A 166 5.04 18.52 15.89
CA LYS A 166 4.47 19.11 17.11
C LYS A 166 4.01 20.53 16.80
N ARG A 167 2.84 20.88 17.33
CA ARG A 167 2.23 22.20 17.17
C ARG A 167 1.97 22.84 18.54
N PRO A 168 1.82 24.17 18.62
CA PRO A 168 1.52 24.84 19.88
C PRO A 168 0.29 24.27 20.61
N ASP A 169 -0.74 23.89 19.84
CA ASP A 169 -2.00 23.29 20.30
C ASP A 169 -1.94 21.77 20.52
N MET A 170 -0.97 21.08 19.90
CA MET A 170 -0.84 19.62 20.01
C MET A 170 0.64 19.19 20.06
N LYS A 171 1.12 18.92 21.29
CA LYS A 171 2.49 18.42 21.53
C LYS A 171 2.57 16.91 21.75
N LYS A 172 1.43 16.24 21.95
CA LYS A 172 1.36 14.80 22.25
C LYS A 172 1.43 13.99 20.97
N LEU A 173 2.40 13.06 20.90
CA LEU A 173 2.52 12.13 19.77
C LEU A 173 1.33 11.16 19.68
N GLY A 174 0.70 10.81 20.81
CA GLY A 174 -0.55 10.03 20.82
C GLY A 174 -0.38 8.51 20.78
N PHE A 175 0.74 7.95 21.25
CA PHE A 175 0.95 6.50 21.32
C PHE A 175 1.86 6.10 22.48
N LYS A 176 1.79 4.83 22.88
CA LYS A 176 2.68 4.20 23.85
C LYS A 176 3.64 3.24 23.13
N PHE A 177 4.81 3.06 23.73
CA PHE A 177 5.81 2.14 23.24
C PHE A 177 6.61 1.51 24.36
N GLU A 178 7.21 0.36 24.09
CA GLU A 178 8.06 -0.36 25.03
C GLU A 178 9.35 -0.85 24.39
N LYS A 179 10.35 -1.11 25.22
CA LYS A 179 11.52 -1.87 24.80
C LYS A 179 11.14 -3.35 24.72
N PRO A 180 11.58 -4.07 23.70
CA PRO A 180 11.34 -5.50 23.62
C PRO A 180 11.98 -6.24 24.80
N SER A 181 11.31 -7.30 25.26
CA SER A 181 11.82 -8.19 26.32
C SER A 181 13.14 -8.87 25.93
N ASN A 182 13.37 -9.10 24.64
CA ASN A 182 14.64 -9.59 24.12
C ASN A 182 15.61 -8.42 23.92
N ALA A 183 16.65 -8.35 24.75
CA ALA A 183 17.69 -7.31 24.70
C ALA A 183 18.49 -7.27 23.37
N GLN A 184 18.45 -8.32 22.55
CA GLN A 184 19.06 -8.31 21.21
C GLN A 184 18.25 -7.47 20.19
N LEU A 185 16.98 -7.19 20.49
CA LEU A 185 16.14 -6.35 19.64
C LEU A 185 16.38 -4.88 19.97
N LYS A 186 16.83 -4.14 18.96
CA LYS A 186 17.24 -2.73 19.05
C LYS A 186 16.11 -1.74 18.78
N ASP A 187 14.93 -2.24 18.45
CA ASP A 187 13.78 -1.46 17.98
C ASP A 187 12.71 -1.40 19.08
N LEU A 188 12.00 -0.28 19.19
CA LEU A 188 10.85 -0.17 20.11
C LEU A 188 9.60 -0.82 19.53
N VAL A 189 8.67 -1.22 20.38
CA VAL A 189 7.34 -1.72 19.99
C VAL A 189 6.30 -0.67 20.25
N VAL A 190 5.46 -0.33 19.27
CA VAL A 190 4.24 0.43 19.50
C VAL A 190 3.26 -0.48 20.22
N THR A 191 2.88 -0.18 21.46
CA THR A 191 1.96 -1.03 22.23
C THR A 191 0.54 -0.54 22.17
N THR A 192 0.35 0.76 21.94
CA THR A 192 -0.98 1.39 21.93
C THR A 192 -0.94 2.64 21.08
N VAL A 193 -1.96 2.84 20.25
CA VAL A 193 -2.25 4.13 19.63
C VAL A 193 -3.45 4.70 20.36
N ASN A 194 -3.31 5.91 20.91
CA ASN A 194 -4.39 6.54 21.66
C ASN A 194 -5.45 7.09 20.69
N ASP A 195 -6.65 7.35 21.20
CA ASP A 195 -7.73 8.02 20.48
C ASP A 195 -7.45 9.51 20.14
N THR A 196 -6.39 10.07 20.72
CA THR A 196 -5.99 11.47 20.60
C THR A 196 -4.48 11.62 20.40
N GLY A 197 -4.08 12.68 19.70
CA GLY A 197 -2.69 13.05 19.44
C GLY A 197 -2.30 12.93 17.96
N LEU A 198 -1.08 13.37 17.65
CA LEU A 198 -0.61 13.54 16.27
C LEU A 198 -0.66 12.25 15.45
N LEU A 199 -0.28 11.11 16.03
CA LEU A 199 -0.31 9.84 15.32
C LEU A 199 -1.74 9.41 14.98
N GLN A 200 -2.70 9.66 15.87
CA GLN A 200 -4.09 9.30 15.60
C GLN A 200 -4.71 10.20 14.53
N GLU A 201 -4.42 11.50 14.56
CA GLU A 201 -4.82 12.42 13.49
C GLU A 201 -4.24 11.99 12.13
N LEU A 202 -2.95 11.61 12.08
CA LEU A 202 -2.30 11.10 10.87
C LEU A 202 -2.92 9.77 10.41
N ASN A 203 -3.13 8.83 11.32
CA ASN A 203 -3.75 7.53 11.02
C ASN A 203 -5.17 7.71 10.46
N ALA A 204 -5.99 8.56 11.08
CA ALA A 204 -7.34 8.86 10.62
C ALA A 204 -7.32 9.50 9.23
N HIS A 205 -6.41 10.45 9.00
CA HIS A 205 -6.22 11.03 7.68
C HIS A 205 -5.85 9.98 6.63
N ASN A 206 -4.84 9.15 6.92
CA ASN A 206 -4.36 8.11 6.02
C ASN A 206 -5.46 7.08 5.71
N ALA A 207 -6.21 6.62 6.72
CA ALA A 207 -7.32 5.71 6.52
C ALA A 207 -8.40 6.34 5.62
N ASN A 208 -8.79 7.59 5.86
CA ASN A 208 -9.78 8.28 5.05
C ASN A 208 -9.31 8.56 3.61
N ALA A 209 -8.00 8.68 3.40
CA ALA A 209 -7.39 8.88 2.09
C ALA A 209 -7.11 7.57 1.34
N GLY A 210 -7.48 6.40 1.88
CA GLY A 210 -7.14 5.11 1.27
C GLY A 210 -5.64 4.74 1.39
N LEU A 211 -4.88 5.47 2.21
CA LEU A 211 -3.45 5.29 2.46
C LEU A 211 -3.20 4.34 3.65
N HIS A 212 -3.91 3.22 3.68
CA HIS A 212 -3.86 2.25 4.79
C HIS A 212 -2.44 1.70 5.04
N HIS A 213 -1.59 1.69 4.01
CA HIS A 213 -0.17 1.35 4.08
C HIS A 213 0.71 2.39 4.80
N PHE A 214 0.13 3.47 5.32
CA PHE A 214 0.80 4.42 6.22
C PHE A 214 0.15 4.50 7.61
N VAL A 215 -0.87 3.69 7.87
CA VAL A 215 -1.46 3.60 9.21
C VAL A 215 -0.53 2.79 10.11
N VAL A 216 -0.21 3.37 11.28
CA VAL A 216 0.57 2.72 12.33
C VAL A 216 -0.37 2.08 13.32
N SER A 217 -0.17 0.80 13.61
CA SER A 217 -0.99 0.02 14.54
C SER A 217 -0.12 -0.54 15.68
N PRO A 218 -0.73 -0.95 16.81
CA PRO A 218 -0.02 -1.72 17.83
C PRO A 218 0.72 -2.95 17.26
N GLY A 219 1.79 -3.33 17.92
CA GLY A 219 2.71 -4.38 17.49
C GLY A 219 3.83 -3.86 16.58
N MET A 220 3.60 -2.84 15.74
CA MET A 220 4.62 -2.34 14.81
C MET A 220 5.89 -1.87 15.53
N ARG A 221 7.04 -1.97 14.84
CA ARG A 221 8.36 -1.66 15.41
C ARG A 221 8.86 -0.29 14.96
N ILE A 222 9.39 0.49 15.89
CA ILE A 222 10.06 1.77 15.59
C ILE A 222 11.54 1.47 15.43
N LEU A 223 12.04 1.50 14.19
CA LEU A 223 13.44 1.26 13.84
C LEU A 223 14.32 2.48 14.08
N ALA A 224 13.73 3.67 13.92
CA ALA A 224 14.40 4.93 14.09
C ALA A 224 13.41 6.05 14.44
N ALA A 225 13.89 7.01 15.22
CA ALA A 225 13.26 8.31 15.42
C ALA A 225 14.28 9.37 15.05
N ASN A 226 13.98 10.20 14.06
CA ASN A 226 14.92 11.17 13.48
C ASN A 226 16.24 10.48 13.06
N ASP A 227 17.36 10.89 13.65
CA ASP A 227 18.70 10.32 13.43
C ASP A 227 19.02 9.13 14.35
N LYS A 228 18.24 8.91 15.42
CA LYS A 228 18.46 7.83 16.39
C LYS A 228 17.95 6.50 15.85
N LYS A 229 18.85 5.50 15.81
CA LYS A 229 18.58 4.14 15.30
C LYS A 229 19.57 3.14 15.90
N GLY A 230 19.18 1.88 16.01
CA GLY A 230 20.08 0.80 16.44
C GLY A 230 20.31 0.71 17.95
N ASP A 231 19.68 1.59 18.74
CA ASP A 231 19.58 1.47 20.19
C ASP A 231 18.18 1.91 20.65
N ALA A 232 17.46 1.00 21.33
CA ALA A 232 16.09 1.26 21.76
C ALA A 232 16.00 2.36 22.82
N SER A 233 17.04 2.56 23.63
CA SER A 233 17.12 3.62 24.64
C SER A 233 17.29 4.99 23.99
N GLU A 234 18.17 5.11 22.99
CA GLU A 234 18.36 6.35 22.25
C GLU A 234 17.09 6.74 21.48
N ILE A 235 16.45 5.79 20.79
CA ILE A 235 15.17 6.03 20.11
C ILE A 235 14.11 6.49 21.13
N ALA A 236 14.05 5.84 22.30
CA ALA A 236 13.07 6.18 23.33
C ALA A 236 13.35 7.55 23.96
N GLN A 237 14.61 7.95 24.08
CA GLN A 237 15.01 9.28 24.55
C GLN A 237 14.56 10.35 23.54
N GLU A 238 14.82 10.13 22.25
CA GLU A 238 14.40 11.04 21.18
C GLU A 238 12.89 11.28 21.19
N LEU A 239 12.10 10.21 21.27
CA LEU A 239 10.63 10.30 21.32
C LEU A 239 10.10 11.09 22.54
N ARG A 240 10.83 11.08 23.66
CA ARG A 240 10.44 11.78 24.89
C ARG A 240 10.90 13.24 24.93
N GLN A 241 12.10 13.51 24.42
CA GLN A 241 12.77 14.79 24.65
C GLN A 241 12.64 15.78 23.48
N ASN A 242 12.46 15.30 22.24
CA ASN A 242 12.37 16.18 21.07
C ASN A 242 11.16 17.12 21.15
N SER A 243 11.32 18.42 20.88
CA SER A 243 10.24 19.42 20.93
C SER A 243 9.57 19.74 19.59
N ASP A 244 10.23 19.45 18.47
CA ASP A 244 9.91 20.03 17.17
C ASP A 244 9.09 19.05 16.30
N GLY A 245 9.30 17.76 16.49
CA GLY A 245 8.63 16.71 15.72
C GLY A 245 9.53 15.49 15.56
N VAL A 246 8.93 14.40 15.08
CA VAL A 246 9.65 13.14 14.90
C VAL A 246 9.34 12.53 13.55
N ARG A 247 10.39 12.18 12.81
CA ARG A 247 10.33 11.27 11.66
C ARG A 247 10.54 9.86 12.17
N LEU A 248 9.53 9.00 12.00
CA LEU A 248 9.57 7.61 12.47
C LEU A 248 9.72 6.66 11.31
N ARG A 249 10.73 5.79 11.39
CA ARG A 249 10.88 4.66 10.47
C ARG A 249 10.24 3.44 11.13
N ILE A 250 9.09 3.03 10.59
CA ILE A 250 8.24 1.99 11.16
C ILE A 250 8.40 0.71 10.34
N ARG A 251 8.59 -0.41 11.03
CA ARG A 251 8.53 -1.75 10.43
C ARG A 251 7.22 -2.41 10.82
N ARG A 252 6.51 -2.93 9.83
CA ARG A 252 5.32 -3.76 10.06
C ARG A 252 5.77 -5.03 10.78
N MET A 253 5.09 -5.37 11.87
CA MET A 253 5.12 -6.75 12.33
C MET A 253 4.25 -7.53 11.35
N ASP A 254 4.79 -8.53 10.69
CA ASP A 254 3.93 -9.58 10.13
C ASP A 254 4.71 -10.86 9.86
N ALA A 255 4.01 -11.98 10.05
CA ALA A 255 4.46 -13.33 9.75
C ALA A 255 5.06 -13.47 8.34
N GLY A 256 4.74 -12.57 7.40
CA GLY A 256 5.36 -12.44 6.08
C GLY A 256 6.86 -12.16 6.11
N ALA A 257 7.35 -11.28 7.00
CA ALA A 257 8.79 -11.03 7.17
C ALA A 257 9.52 -12.27 7.75
N ILE A 258 8.86 -12.98 8.66
CA ILE A 258 9.36 -14.25 9.23
C ILE A 258 9.37 -15.36 8.16
N ALA A 259 8.31 -15.46 7.35
CA ALA A 259 8.20 -16.42 6.26
C ALA A 259 9.23 -16.14 5.15
N LYS A 260 9.37 -14.88 4.71
CA LYS A 260 10.39 -14.42 3.76
C LYS A 260 11.80 -14.69 4.30
N ALA A 261 12.08 -14.41 5.56
CA ALA A 261 13.36 -14.74 6.18
C ALA A 261 13.62 -16.27 6.21
N LYS A 262 12.60 -17.09 6.50
CA LYS A 262 12.70 -18.56 6.42
C LYS A 262 12.97 -19.05 5.00
N VAL A 263 12.29 -18.49 4.01
CA VAL A 263 12.48 -18.82 2.58
C VAL A 263 13.86 -18.40 2.10
N GLN A 264 14.28 -17.16 2.37
CA GLN A 264 15.61 -16.66 2.03
C GLN A 264 16.71 -17.51 2.68
N LYS A 265 16.53 -17.92 3.95
CA LYS A 265 17.46 -18.81 4.65
C LYS A 265 17.52 -20.20 4.00
N LYS A 266 16.39 -20.77 3.57
CA LYS A 266 16.37 -22.04 2.80
C LYS A 266 17.06 -21.91 1.45
N VAL A 267 16.81 -20.82 0.71
CA VAL A 267 17.45 -20.57 -0.59
C VAL A 267 18.97 -20.41 -0.43
N ALA A 268 19.41 -19.69 0.60
CA ALA A 268 20.84 -19.56 0.91
C ALA A 268 21.49 -20.91 1.27
N LEU A 269 20.82 -21.75 2.05
CA LEU A 269 21.29 -23.08 2.41
C LEU A 269 21.42 -23.99 1.17
N LEU A 270 20.42 -23.99 0.29
CA LEU A 270 20.43 -24.77 -0.95
C LEU A 270 21.56 -24.31 -1.88
N LYS A 271 21.78 -23.00 -2.02
CA LYS A 271 22.90 -22.44 -2.79
C LYS A 271 24.26 -22.81 -2.20
N ALA A 272 24.38 -22.94 -0.88
CA ALA A 272 25.62 -23.37 -0.24
C ALA A 272 25.92 -24.86 -0.48
N LEU A 273 24.89 -25.71 -0.43
CA LEU A 273 25.02 -27.14 -0.70
C LEU A 273 25.41 -27.43 -2.15
N THR A 274 24.81 -26.73 -3.12
CA THR A 274 25.15 -26.92 -4.54
C THR A 274 26.56 -26.45 -4.90
N LYS A 275 27.09 -25.47 -4.16
CA LYS A 275 28.47 -24.98 -4.32
C LYS A 275 29.51 -25.94 -3.71
N SER A 276 29.12 -26.75 -2.72
CA SER A 276 29.98 -27.77 -2.10
C SER A 276 30.05 -29.09 -2.86
N SER A 277 29.11 -29.35 -3.77
CA SER A 277 29.06 -30.56 -4.60
C SER A 277 29.75 -30.42 -5.97
N SER A 278 30.34 -29.26 -6.26
CA SER A 278 31.04 -28.95 -7.51
C SER A 278 32.52 -28.61 -7.28
N SER A 279 33.14 -29.19 -6.25
CA SER A 279 34.57 -29.06 -5.92
C SER A 279 35.16 -30.41 -5.59
#